data_AF-A0A966RJI3-F1
#
_entry.id   AF-A0A966RJI3-F1
#
_cell.length_a   1.000
_cell.length_b   1.000
_cell.length_c   1.000
_cell.angle_alpha   90.00
_cell.angle_beta   90.00
_cell.angle_gamma   90.00
#
_symmetry.space_group_name_H-M   'P 1'
#
loop_
_entity.id
_entity.type
_entity.pdbx_description
1 polymer ?
#
loop_
_entity_poly.entity_id
_entity_poly.type
_entity_poly.pdbx_seq_one_letter_code
_entity_poly.pdbx_strand_id
1 'polypeptide(L)' 'MRVTRIENVEELKIVRHLAERIWNDHYLEIIGQEQVDYMLGRMYDLESLRHQMAGGDVFYLLYSDALPL' A
#
# COMPACT_ATOMS: atom_id res chain seq x y z
N MET A 1 -8.19 7.90 16.70
CA MET A 1 -7.94 6.99 15.57
C MET A 1 -9.18 6.91 14.71
N ARG A 2 -9.05 7.07 13.39
CA ARG A 2 -10.17 7.06 12.42
C ARG A 2 -9.87 6.06 11.31
N VAL A 3 -10.85 5.28 10.88
CA VAL A 3 -10.73 4.41 9.71
C VAL A 3 -11.58 4.97 8.58
N THR A 4 -11.03 5.02 7.37
CA THR A 4 -11.79 5.36 6.15
C THR A 4 -11.64 4.26 5.12
N ARG A 5 -12.71 3.99 4.37
CA ARG A 5 -12.65 3.16 3.17
C ARG A 5 -12.12 4.02 2.02
N ILE A 6 -11.24 3.45 1.20
CA ILE A 6 -10.79 4.10 -0.03
C ILE A 6 -11.87 3.93 -1.10
N GLU A 7 -12.29 5.03 -1.70
CA GLU A 7 -13.39 5.05 -2.69
C GLU A 7 -12.91 5.37 -4.12
N ASN A 8 -11.68 5.87 -4.26
CA ASN A 8 -11.15 6.25 -5.57
C ASN A 8 -9.67 5.87 -5.74
N VAL A 9 -9.23 5.91 -6.99
CA VAL A 9 -7.89 5.51 -7.41
C VAL A 9 -6.78 6.45 -6.92
N GLU A 10 -7.08 7.73 -6.70
CA GLU A 10 -6.07 8.70 -6.25
C GLU A 10 -5.59 8.39 -4.83
N GLU A 11 -6.48 7.91 -3.97
CA GLU A 11 -6.16 7.45 -2.62
C GLU A 11 -5.29 6.18 -2.60
N LEU A 12 -5.27 5.37 -3.68
CA LEU A 12 -4.37 4.21 -3.78
C LEU A 12 -2.88 4.62 -3.78
N LYS A 13 -2.57 5.89 -4.10
CA LYS A 13 -1.21 6.43 -3.93
C LYS A 13 -0.76 6.40 -2.47
N ILE A 14 -1.69 6.55 -1.52
CA ILE A 14 -1.40 6.43 -0.08
C ILE A 14 -1.08 4.98 0.27
N VAL A 15 -1.85 4.02 -0.25
CA VAL A 15 -1.60 2.58 -0.04
C VAL A 15 -0.21 2.19 -0.54
N ARG A 16 0.15 2.62 -1.76
CA ARG A 16 1.49 2.38 -2.31
C ARG A 16 2.58 2.97 -1.42
N HIS A 17 2.43 4.23 -1.00
CA HIS A 17 3.44 4.88 -0.17
C HIS A 17 3.61 4.19 1.20
N LEU A 18 2.52 3.78 1.83
CA LEU A 18 2.56 3.03 3.08
C LEU A 18 3.20 1.65 2.87
N ALA A 19 2.85 0.94 1.80
CA ALA A 19 3.45 -0.34 1.46
C ALA A 19 4.96 -0.21 1.25
N GLU A 20 5.43 0.78 0.49
CA GLU A 20 6.86 1.06 0.29
C GLU A 20 7.57 1.23 1.65
N ARG A 21 7.01 2.02 2.57
CA ARG A 21 7.58 2.21 3.91
C ARG A 21 7.59 0.92 4.73
N ILE A 22 6.44 0.27 4.88
CA ILE A 22 6.27 -0.95 5.69
C ILE A 22 7.18 -2.06 5.20
N TRP A 23 7.29 -2.25 3.87
CA TRP A 23 8.12 -3.30 3.30
C TRP A 23 9.61 -3.04 3.53
N ASN A 24 10.08 -1.81 3.32
CA ASN A 24 11.47 -1.47 3.56
C ASN A 24 11.83 -1.53 5.06
N ASP A 25 10.90 -1.20 5.96
CA ASP A 25 11.14 -1.24 7.41
C ASP A 25 11.18 -2.67 7.99
N HIS A 26 10.44 -3.62 7.39
CA HIS A 26 10.24 -4.94 7.99
C HIS A 26 10.74 -6.14 7.18
N TYR A 27 10.82 -6.03 5.85
CA TYR A 27 11.16 -7.16 4.98
C TYR A 27 12.54 -7.04 4.37
N LEU A 28 13.15 -5.85 4.36
CA LEU A 28 14.47 -5.62 3.78
C LEU A 28 15.53 -6.56 4.35
N GLU A 29 15.60 -6.71 5.67
CA GLU A 29 16.57 -7.60 6.34
C GLU A 29 16.28 -9.10 6.13
N ILE A 30 15.08 -9.45 5.68
CA ILE A 30 14.62 -10.84 5.51
C ILE A 30 14.88 -11.34 4.09
N ILE A 31 14.53 -10.52 3.08
CA ILE A 31 14.55 -10.93 1.66
C ILE A 31 15.48 -10.09 0.78
N GLY A 32 16.06 -9.01 1.31
CA GLY A 32 16.94 -8.11 0.58
C GLY A 32 16.20 -7.11 -0.33
N GLN A 33 16.90 -6.04 -0.73
CA GLN A 33 16.30 -4.90 -1.44
C GLN A 33 15.69 -5.33 -2.79
N GLU A 34 16.39 -6.15 -3.57
CA GLU A 34 15.92 -6.57 -4.90
C GLU A 34 14.57 -7.31 -4.82
N GLN A 35 14.39 -8.14 -3.79
CA GLN A 35 13.12 -8.84 -3.59
C GLN A 35 12.03 -7.93 -3.04
N VAL A 36 12.37 -6.99 -2.15
CA VAL A 36 11.42 -5.95 -1.70
C VAL A 36 10.91 -5.12 -2.89
N ASP A 37 11.82 -4.65 -3.75
CA ASP A 37 11.48 -3.85 -4.93
C ASP A 37 10.63 -4.64 -5.92
N TYR A 38 10.97 -5.91 -6.14
CA TYR A 38 10.16 -6.81 -6.97
C TYR A 38 8.74 -6.97 -6.44
N MET A 39 8.58 -7.20 -5.12
CA MET A 39 7.27 -7.39 -4.50
C MET A 39 6.43 -6.12 -4.51
N LEU A 40 7.03 -4.97 -4.22
CA LEU A 40 6.37 -3.67 -4.30
C LEU A 40 5.93 -3.37 -5.73
N GLY A 41 6.80 -3.61 -6.71
CA GLY A 41 6.50 -3.43 -8.13
C GLY A 41 5.43 -4.39 -8.66
N ARG A 42 5.30 -5.59 -8.07
CA ARG A 42 4.30 -6.59 -8.49
C ARG A 42 2.93 -6.40 -7.85
N MET A 43 2.88 -5.97 -6.58
CA MET A 43 1.65 -5.96 -5.79
C MET A 43 1.11 -4.56 -5.49
N TYR A 44 2.00 -3.57 -5.40
CA TYR A 44 1.68 -2.23 -4.88
C TYR A 44 1.95 -1.10 -5.88
N ASP A 45 2.27 -1.42 -7.14
CA ASP A 45 2.19 -0.43 -8.20
C ASP A 45 0.73 0.04 -8.41
N LEU A 46 0.53 1.22 -8.98
CA LEU A 46 -0.81 1.81 -9.12
C LEU A 46 -1.73 1.03 -10.06
N GLU A 47 -1.20 0.41 -11.11
CA GLU A 47 -1.98 -0.42 -12.02
C GLU A 47 -2.45 -1.70 -11.31
N SER A 48 -1.57 -2.37 -10.58
CA SER A 48 -1.88 -3.55 -9.78
C SER A 48 -2.92 -3.25 -8.70
N LEU A 49 -2.79 -2.14 -7.97
CA LEU A 49 -3.78 -1.73 -6.97
C LEU A 49 -5.14 -1.37 -7.60
N ARG A 50 -5.15 -0.75 -8.79
CA ARG A 50 -6.38 -0.48 -9.53
C ARG A 50 -7.06 -1.77 -9.96
N HIS A 51 -6.31 -2.76 -10.45
CA HIS A 51 -6.86 -4.05 -10.83
C HIS A 51 -7.43 -4.80 -9.61
N GLN A 52 -6.75 -4.75 -8.47
CA GLN A 52 -7.25 -5.30 -7.20
C GLN A 52 -8.58 -4.64 -6.80
N MET A 53 -8.63 -3.30 -6.78
CA MET A 53 -9.84 -2.55 -6.43
C MET A 53 -11.00 -2.84 -7.40
N ALA A 54 -10.73 -2.92 -8.71
CA ALA A 54 -11.72 -3.30 -9.72
C ALA A 54 -12.15 -4.77 -9.61
N GLY A 55 -11.26 -5.64 -9.11
CA GLY A 55 -11.50 -7.04 -8.82
C GLY A 55 -12.33 -7.30 -7.57
N GLY A 56 -12.66 -6.25 -6.80
CA GLY A 56 -13.49 -6.33 -5.59
C GLY A 56 -12.73 -6.22 -4.28
N ASP A 57 -11.40 -6.04 -4.31
CA ASP A 57 -10.63 -5.79 -3.10
C ASP A 57 -11.02 -4.44 -2.49
N VAL A 58 -11.14 -4.43 -1.17
CA VAL A 58 -11.51 -3.23 -0.41
C VAL A 58 -10.33 -2.78 0.44
N PHE A 59 -9.91 -1.54 0.22
CA PHE A 59 -8.82 -0.91 0.97
C PHE A 59 -9.37 0.00 2.06
N TYR A 60 -8.71 -0.01 3.21
CA TYR A 60 -8.99 0.86 4.34
C TYR A 60 -7.72 1.58 4.79
N LEU A 61 -7.85 2.84 5.18
CA LEU A 61 -6.77 3.62 5.79
C LEU A 61 -7.10 3.91 7.25
N LEU A 62 -6.15 3.60 8.13
CA LEU A 62 -6.19 3.99 9.53
C LEU A 62 -5.43 5.30 9.70
N TYR A 63 -6.03 6.26 10.40
CA TYR A 63 -5.44 7.55 10.69
C TYR A 63 -5.15 7.68 12.19
N SER A 64 -3.92 8.08 12.50
CA SER A 64 -3.60 8.75 13.76
C SER A 64 -3.72 10.25 13.53
N ASP A 65 -4.68 10.88 14.20
CA ASP A 65 -5.06 12.27 13.95
C ASP A 65 -5.37 12.53 12.46
N ALA A 66 -4.53 13.31 11.78
CA ALA A 66 -4.68 13.62 10.35
C ALA A 66 -3.76 12.80 9.44
N LEU A 67 -2.90 11.93 10.00
CA LEU A 67 -1.87 11.21 9.24
C LEU A 67 -2.28 9.74 9.01
N PRO A 68 -2.19 9.23 7.78
CA PRO A 68 -2.34 7.81 7.53
C PRO A 68 -1.17 7.05 8.16
N LEU A 69 -1.51 5.98 8.88
CA LEU A 69 -0.57 5.05 9.51
C LEU A 69 -0.24 3.89 8.58
#